data_AF-A0A1F5BW45-F1
#
_entry.id   AF-A0A1F5BW45-F1
#
_cell.length_a   1.000
_cell.length_b   1.000
_cell.length_c   1.000
_cell.angle_alpha   90.00
_cell.angle_beta   90.00
_cell.angle_gamma   90.00
#
_symmetry.space_group_name_H-M   'P 1'
#
loop_
_entity.id
_entity.type
_entity.pdbx_description
1 polymer ?
#
loop_
_entity_poly.entity_id
_entity_poly.type
_entity_poly.pdbx_seq_one_letter_code
_entity_poly.pdbx_strand_id
1 'polypeptide(L)' 'MHRVLKKGGYLFLTTPAPSAKPVLEFLAYTLKLIDEKEIRDHKKYFSRKELKKLFSDLGYARIRVAPFQFGLNTIAVCKK' A
#
# COMPACT_ATOMS: atom_id res chain seq x y z
N MET A 1 -8.49 -0.96 11.60
CA MET A 1 -8.34 -2.42 11.40
C MET A 1 -7.95 -3.17 12.67
N HIS A 2 -7.02 -2.66 13.50
CA HIS A 2 -6.58 -3.38 14.72
C HIS A 2 -7.74 -3.81 15.65
N ARG A 3 -8.73 -2.96 15.87
CA ARG A 3 -9.90 -3.26 16.72
C ARG A 3 -10.76 -4.44 16.23
N VAL A 4 -10.88 -4.64 14.91
CA VAL A 4 -11.83 -5.62 14.33
C VAL A 4 -11.24 -7.01 14.13
N LEU A 5 -9.90 -7.14 14.08
CA LEU A 5 -9.25 -8.43 13.89
C LEU A 5 -9.29 -9.26 15.18
N LYS A 6 -9.64 -10.55 15.09
CA LYS A 6 -9.56 -11.48 16.23
C LYS A 6 -8.10 -11.69 16.65
N LYS A 7 -7.85 -12.04 17.92
CA LYS A 7 -6.51 -12.38 18.42
C LYS A 7 -5.94 -13.53 17.58
N GLY A 8 -4.71 -13.37 17.09
CA GLY A 8 -4.05 -14.35 16.22
C GLY A 8 -4.45 -14.30 14.75
N GLY A 9 -5.37 -13.41 14.36
CA GLY A 9 -5.78 -13.24 12.97
C GLY A 9 -4.70 -12.57 12.11
N TYR A 10 -4.76 -12.79 10.80
CA TYR A 10 -3.88 -12.18 9.82
C TYR A 10 -4.58 -11.03 9.09
N LEU A 11 -3.86 -9.94 8.89
CA LEU A 11 -4.22 -8.84 8.02
C LEU A 11 -3.41 -8.96 6.73
N PHE A 12 -4.10 -8.90 5.59
CA PHE A 12 -3.51 -8.77 4.26
C PHE A 12 -3.92 -7.41 3.70
N LEU A 13 -2.96 -6.58 3.34
CA LEU A 13 -3.18 -5.26 2.77
C LEU A 13 -2.38 -5.10 1.48
N THR A 14 -3.04 -4.73 0.39
CA THR A 14 -2.38 -4.32 -0.85
C THR A 14 -2.54 -2.82 -1.04
N THR A 15 -1.49 -2.15 -1.48
CA THR A 15 -1.52 -0.72 -1.81
C THR A 15 -0.55 -0.43 -2.95
N PRO A 16 -0.84 0.56 -3.82
CA PRO A 16 0.14 1.06 -4.78
C PRO A 16 1.45 1.44 -4.10
N ALA A 17 2.56 1.06 -4.71
CA ALA A 17 3.88 1.45 -4.26
C ALA A 17 4.20 2.89 -4.72
N PRO A 18 5.12 3.62 -4.06
CA PRO A 18 5.57 4.93 -4.53
C PRO A 18 6.09 4.92 -5.98
N SER A 19 6.67 3.81 -6.42
CA SER A 19 7.10 3.57 -7.80
C SER A 19 5.97 3.51 -8.82
N ALA A 20 4.71 3.29 -8.41
CA ALA A 20 3.58 3.36 -9.33
C ALA A 20 3.17 4.79 -9.65
N LYS A 21 3.51 5.76 -8.81
CA LYS A 21 3.08 7.16 -9.01
C LYS A 21 3.48 7.69 -10.41
N PRO A 22 4.74 7.60 -10.87
CA PRO A 22 5.10 8.09 -12.20
C PRO A 22 4.36 7.38 -13.33
N VAL A 23 4.11 6.07 -13.19
CA VAL A 23 3.36 5.29 -14.19
C VAL A 23 1.91 5.77 -14.25
N LEU A 24 1.27 5.94 -13.09
CA LEU A 24 -0.11 6.41 -13.00
C LEU A 24 -0.25 7.85 -13.49
N GLU A 25 0.68 8.74 -13.15
CA GLU A 25 0.72 10.12 -13.64
C GLU A 25 0.92 10.18 -15.16
N PHE A 26 1.73 9.30 -15.74
CA PHE A 26 1.89 9.22 -17.20
C PHE A 26 0.59 8.75 -17.88
N LEU A 27 -0.03 7.68 -17.37
CA LEU A 27 -1.31 7.17 -17.89
C LEU A 27 -2.44 8.21 -17.78
N ALA A 28 -2.46 8.99 -16.70
CA ALA A 28 -3.48 10.00 -16.44
C ALA A 28 -3.22 11.29 -17.23
N TYR A 29 -2.08 11.94 -17.03
CA TYR A 29 -1.82 13.29 -17.54
C TYR A 29 -1.37 13.32 -19.00
N THR A 30 -0.68 12.26 -19.46
CA THR A 30 -0.15 12.22 -20.83
C THR A 30 -1.09 11.45 -21.75
N LEU A 31 -1.44 10.21 -21.38
CA LEU A 31 -2.27 9.36 -22.24
C LEU A 31 -3.77 9.56 -22.04
N LYS A 32 -4.19 10.20 -20.93
CA LYS A 32 -5.60 10.42 -20.58
C LYS A 32 -6.45 9.13 -20.60
N LEU A 33 -5.82 8.01 -20.24
CA LEU A 33 -6.46 6.68 -20.22
C LEU A 33 -7.18 6.41 -18.90
N ILE A 34 -6.84 7.14 -17.84
CA ILE A 34 -7.44 7.03 -16.51
C ILE A 34 -7.75 8.44 -15.97
N ASP A 35 -8.69 8.54 -15.02
CA ASP A 35 -9.14 9.84 -14.50
C ASP A 35 -8.03 10.54 -13.70
N GLU A 36 -7.64 11.72 -14.18
CA GLU A 36 -6.66 12.58 -13.53
C GLU A 36 -7.09 13.00 -12.12
N LYS A 37 -8.39 13.17 -11.86
CA LYS A 37 -8.91 13.57 -10.54
C LYS A 37 -8.62 12.50 -9.50
N GLU A 38 -8.79 11.22 -9.85
CA GLU A 38 -8.50 10.10 -8.96
C GLU A 38 -7.01 10.02 -8.61
N ILE A 39 -6.12 10.31 -9.57
CA ILE A 39 -4.68 10.33 -9.35
C ILE A 39 -4.25 11.55 -8.53
N ARG A 40 -4.87 12.72 -8.76
CA ARG A 40 -4.56 13.95 -8.03
C ARG A 40 -5.02 13.89 -6.56
N ASP A 41 -6.17 13.29 -6.30
CA ASP A 41 -6.71 13.13 -4.94
C ASP A 41 -6.05 11.97 -4.16
N HIS A 42 -5.08 11.29 -4.76
CA HIS A 42 -4.40 10.16 -4.13
C HIS A 42 -3.54 10.61 -2.93
N LYS A 43 -4.07 10.39 -1.72
CA LYS A 43 -3.57 10.99 -0.47
C LYS A 43 -2.15 10.58 -0.08
N LYS A 44 -1.78 9.29 -0.20
CA LYS A 44 -0.45 8.82 0.22
C LYS A 44 -0.08 7.46 -0.36
N TYR A 45 1.07 7.40 -1.01
CA TYR A 45 1.76 6.15 -1.33
C TYR A 45 2.64 5.75 -0.15
N PHE A 46 2.40 4.58 0.43
CA PHE A 46 3.22 4.09 1.54
C PHE A 46 4.42 3.30 1.02
N SER A 47 5.62 3.69 1.44
CA SER A 47 6.81 2.87 1.23
C SER A 47 6.78 1.62 2.10
N ARG A 48 7.56 0.60 1.72
CA ARG A 48 7.70 -0.64 2.49
C ARG A 48 8.15 -0.39 3.93
N LYS A 49 9.04 0.58 4.13
CA LYS A 49 9.56 0.98 5.45
C LYS A 49 8.46 1.62 6.30
N GLU A 50 7.66 2.51 5.71
CA GLU A 50 6.53 3.14 6.41
C GLU A 50 5.46 2.13 6.81
N LEU A 51 5.09 1.19 5.93
CA LEU A 51 4.14 0.13 6.29
C LEU A 51 4.68 -0.73 7.44
N LYS A 52 5.96 -1.12 7.37
CA LYS A 52 6.57 -1.93 8.43
C LYS A 52 6.57 -1.20 9.76
N LYS A 53 6.94 0.08 9.77
CA LYS A 53 6.92 0.93 10.96
C LYS A 53 5.49 1.10 11.50
N LEU A 54 4.53 1.45 10.64
CA LEU A 54 3.12 1.62 11.01
C LEU A 54 2.55 0.38 11.68
N PHE A 55 2.75 -0.80 11.10
CA PHE A 55 2.24 -2.05 11.69
C PHE A 55 2.95 -2.42 12.99
N SER A 56 4.24 -2.11 13.12
CA SER A 56 4.99 -2.30 14.36
C SER A 56 4.46 -1.38 15.46
N ASP A 57 4.26 -0.10 15.16
CA ASP A 57 3.73 0.91 16.09
C ASP A 57 2.30 0.57 16.54
N LEU A 58 1.53 -0.14 15.69
CA LEU A 58 0.18 -0.64 15.99
C LEU A 58 0.17 -1.98 16.75
N GLY A 59 1.32 -2.56 17.08
CA GLY A 59 1.43 -3.80 17.86
C GLY A 59 1.23 -5.10 17.07
N TYR A 60 1.28 -5.08 15.74
CA TYR A 60 1.23 -6.31 14.95
C TYR A 60 2.58 -7.05 14.97
N ALA A 61 2.51 -8.38 14.94
CA ALA A 61 3.65 -9.28 14.84
C ALA A 61 3.80 -9.88 13.44
N ARG A 62 4.94 -10.55 13.19
CA ARG A 62 5.24 -11.28 11.93
C ARG A 62 5.03 -10.44 10.66
N ILE A 63 5.40 -9.16 10.71
CA ILE A 63 5.19 -8.20 9.62
C ILE A 63 6.09 -8.55 8.43
N ARG A 64 5.48 -8.90 7.30
CA ARG A 64 6.14 -9.11 6.00
C ARG A 64 5.60 -8.10 5.01
N VAL A 65 6.49 -7.42 4.30
CA VAL A 65 6.12 -6.44 3.26
C VAL A 65 6.92 -6.74 2.01
N ALA A 66 6.24 -6.94 0.89
CA ALA A 66 6.87 -7.34 -0.37
C ALA A 66 6.26 -6.57 -1.56
N PRO A 67 7.06 -6.25 -2.59
CA PRO A 67 6.54 -5.73 -3.85
C PRO A 67 5.90 -6.86 -4.67
N PHE A 68 4.93 -6.53 -5.52
CA PHE A 68 4.40 -7.40 -6.57
C PHE A 68 3.97 -6.56 -7.78
N GLN A 69 3.55 -7.21 -8.88
CA GLN A 69 3.23 -6.54 -10.15
C GLN A 69 4.34 -5.57 -10.59
N PHE A 70 5.54 -6.10 -10.80
CA PHE A 70 6.73 -5.34 -11.16
C PHE A 70 7.11 -4.22 -10.17
N GLY A 71 6.67 -4.34 -8.92
CA GLY A 71 6.92 -3.34 -7.89
C GLY A 71 6.03 -2.10 -7.99
N LEU A 72 4.96 -2.15 -8.78
CA LEU A 72 3.93 -1.11 -8.81
C LEU A 72 2.96 -1.25 -7.64
N ASN A 73 2.87 -2.43 -7.03
CA ASN A 73 2.08 -2.65 -5.84
C ASN A 73 2.91 -3.25 -4.71
N THR A 74 2.46 -3.02 -3.48
CA THR A 74 3.04 -3.58 -2.25
C THR A 74 1.98 -4.36 -1.51
N ILE A 75 2.33 -5.56 -1.09
CA ILE A 75 1.53 -6.36 -0.14
C ILE A 75 2.19 -6.33 1.24
N ALA A 76 1.37 -6.12 2.27
CA ALA A 76 1.77 -6.27 3.66
C ALA A 76 0.91 -7.35 4.32
N VAL A 77 1.58 -8.27 5.02
CA VAL A 77 0.96 -9.35 5.79
C VAL A 77 1.45 -9.25 7.22
N CYS A 78 0.55 -9.16 8.18
CA CYS A 78 0.88 -9.09 9.59
C CYS A 78 -0.15 -9.82 10.46
N LYS A 79 0.26 -10.18 11.68
CA LYS A 79 -0.56 -10.94 12.64
C LYS A 79 -0.89 -10.07 13.84
N LYS A 80 -2.14 -10.09 14.30
CA LYS A 80 -2.53 -9.46 15.57
C LYS A 80 -2.26 -10.38 16.76
#